data_AF-A0A7J9M0U7-F1
#
_entry.id   AF-A0A7J9M0U7-F1
#
_cell.length_a   1.000
_cell.length_b   1.000
_cell.length_c   1.000
_cell.angle_alpha   90.00
_cell.angle_beta   90.00
_cell.angle_gamma   90.00
#
_symmetry.space_group_name_H-M   'P 1'
#
loop_
_entity.id
_entity.type
_entity.pdbx_description
1 polymer ?
#
loop_
_entity_poly.entity_id
_entity_poly.type
_entity_poly.pdbx_seq_one_letter_code
_entity_poly.pdbx_strand_id
1 'polypeptide(L)'
;MQEFSDRWEVDRYLSASGYLGETTRPFFVALPKDRSTVSNDEFRRQISQVDSEVLGHLHDGIKGGYDEEKFKPYIGFCSLRKYLESEHQKRYKEAAPATLALLEQRCSEVNIELERLDSKIQATSDVSHLRKSAMMHAASISNQVGVLIDGAADPAPEQWGKTTEEERSESGIGSWPGVTVDIKPANAILRLYGGAAFERVMHEFRCAAYSIECPPVSREKVANILLAHAGRGGGRGVAEAAAEIARTAARSWLAPLLDTACDRLAFVLGNLFDIAIERNRSRESEYGRKTGDMEGYVGFHAALRHAYNSIIKDLAKQCKQLVRHHLDSVTSPYSQVFYENDFHGNFGSSANSYFRHNQASAGSIWFELSDCGQVSHDERMRDQENIPPENNARQKTPGKGTEARDVHRESQMTVPETPSPDQPCDGVKVDVGPRKRIARIGNRNPEQLMKVHNGGSLLFGNGDCGSRSAYTEICSLAAQHFARIREVLVERSVTSTLNSGFLTPCRDRLVVELGLDLFAVNDEKFMDMFVSPAAIEVLQHKRQSLQNRQKVLQSCLTEFKNVARSL
;
A
#
# COMPACT_ATOMS: atom_id res chain seq x y z
N MET A 1 53.23 71.43 23.39
CA MET A 1 51.96 70.82 23.85
C MET A 1 50.85 71.83 23.62
N GLN A 2 49.60 71.53 24.02
CA GLN A 2 48.69 72.60 24.40
C GLN A 2 49.11 73.05 25.80
N GLU A 3 49.35 74.35 25.98
CA GLU A 3 49.88 74.89 27.24
C GLU A 3 48.71 75.17 28.18
N PHE A 4 48.62 74.41 29.27
CA PHE A 4 47.64 74.60 30.33
C PHE A 4 48.27 75.41 31.47
N SER A 5 47.59 76.42 31.98
CA SER A 5 48.11 77.31 33.02
C SER A 5 47.63 76.89 34.42
N ASP A 6 46.35 76.52 34.51
CA ASP A 6 45.68 76.20 35.77
C ASP A 6 45.16 74.75 35.80
N ARG A 7 45.17 74.15 36.99
CA ARG A 7 44.58 72.82 37.26
C ARG A 7 43.19 72.61 36.67
N TRP A 8 42.30 73.60 36.76
CA TRP A 8 40.91 73.45 36.32
C TRP A 8 40.78 73.27 34.80
N GLU A 9 41.73 73.77 34.02
CA GLU A 9 41.79 73.55 32.56
C GLU A 9 42.17 72.10 32.26
N VAL A 10 43.13 71.56 33.02
CA VAL A 10 43.62 70.18 32.91
C VAL A 10 42.56 69.18 33.34
N ASP A 11 41.96 69.34 34.53
CA ASP A 11 40.91 68.45 35.02
C ASP A 11 39.66 68.49 34.11
N ARG A 12 39.39 69.63 33.44
CA ARG A 12 38.35 69.78 32.40
C ARG A 12 38.71 69.07 31.09
N TYR A 13 39.97 69.17 30.64
CA TYR A 13 40.45 68.49 29.43
C TYR A 13 40.50 66.97 29.62
N LEU A 14 41.04 66.49 30.75
CA LEU A 14 41.16 65.08 31.10
C LEU A 14 39.81 64.41 31.38
N SER A 15 38.81 65.16 31.87
CA SER A 15 37.43 64.67 31.97
C SER A 15 36.67 64.61 30.63
N ALA A 16 37.23 65.16 29.55
CA ALA A 16 36.61 65.25 28.22
C ALA A 16 35.17 65.81 28.22
N SER A 17 34.87 66.66 29.21
CA SER A 17 33.52 67.09 29.57
C SER A 17 32.88 67.96 28.47
N GLY A 18 32.10 67.32 27.61
CA GLY A 18 31.42 67.92 26.45
C GLY A 18 31.70 67.24 25.10
N TYR A 19 32.66 66.31 25.01
CA TYR A 19 33.03 65.62 23.75
C TYR A 19 32.76 64.12 23.74
N LEU A 20 32.69 63.47 24.92
CA LEU A 20 32.41 62.04 25.07
C LEU A 20 31.30 61.84 26.11
N GLY A 21 30.53 60.76 25.96
CA GLY A 21 29.46 60.42 26.89
C GLY A 21 29.99 60.02 28.28
N GLU A 22 29.18 60.21 29.32
CA GLU A 22 29.54 60.09 30.75
C GLU A 22 30.21 58.76 31.15
N THR A 23 30.02 57.70 30.35
CA THR A 23 30.58 56.36 30.55
C THR A 23 31.97 56.16 29.92
N THR A 24 32.43 57.06 29.05
CA THR A 24 33.60 56.86 28.17
C THR A 24 34.74 57.78 28.54
N ARG A 25 35.77 57.23 29.21
CA ARG A 25 37.00 57.96 29.56
C ARG A 25 38.08 57.72 28.50
N PRO A 26 38.58 58.76 27.81
CA PRO A 26 39.64 58.60 26.82
C PRO A 26 41.00 58.36 27.50
N PHE A 27 41.91 57.68 26.79
CA PHE A 27 43.31 57.56 27.19
C PHE A 27 44.14 58.66 26.53
N PHE A 28 44.95 59.36 27.32
CA PHE A 28 45.82 60.44 26.87
C PHE A 28 47.23 59.91 26.66
N VAL A 29 47.59 59.68 25.39
CA VAL A 29 48.89 59.13 24.97
C VAL A 29 49.66 60.18 24.17
N ALA A 30 50.91 60.41 24.56
CA ALA A 30 51.87 61.14 23.75
C ALA A 30 52.75 60.17 22.96
N LEU A 31 53.20 60.59 21.77
CA LEU A 31 54.08 59.81 20.90
C LEU A 31 55.39 60.58 20.67
N PRO A 32 56.54 59.89 20.52
CA PRO A 32 57.77 60.50 20.05
C PRO A 32 57.57 61.27 18.75
N LYS A 33 58.18 62.45 18.63
CA LYS A 33 58.05 63.31 17.45
C LYS A 33 58.86 62.78 16.25
N ASP A 34 59.99 62.14 16.54
CA ASP A 34 60.92 61.67 15.53
C ASP A 34 60.48 60.32 14.96
N ARG A 35 60.23 60.29 13.65
CA ARG A 35 59.86 59.09 12.89
C ARG A 35 61.06 58.41 12.21
N SER A 36 62.22 58.45 12.85
CA SER A 36 63.39 57.69 12.39
C SER A 36 63.15 56.17 12.53
N THR A 37 63.88 55.36 11.78
CA THR A 37 63.77 53.89 11.83
C THR A 37 64.53 53.33 13.03
N VAL A 38 64.01 53.59 14.24
CA VAL A 38 64.59 53.16 15.51
C VAL A 38 64.32 51.66 15.76
N SER A 39 65.15 51.01 16.59
CA SER A 39 64.91 49.62 17.00
C SER A 39 63.67 49.50 17.92
N ASN A 40 62.98 48.35 17.89
CA ASN A 40 61.73 48.15 18.67
C ASN A 40 61.89 48.41 20.18
N ASP A 41 63.03 48.01 20.77
CA ASP A 41 63.28 48.19 22.21
C ASP A 41 63.72 49.60 22.58
N GLU A 42 64.30 50.33 21.64
CA GLU A 42 64.65 51.74 21.79
C GLU A 42 63.43 52.64 21.59
N PHE A 43 62.53 52.31 20.66
CA PHE A 43 61.21 52.93 20.52
C PHE A 43 60.35 52.72 21.78
N ARG A 44 60.39 51.52 22.39
CA ARG A 44 59.76 51.25 23.71
C ARG A 44 60.34 52.15 24.82
N ARG A 45 61.65 52.38 24.84
CA ARG A 45 62.29 53.32 25.79
C ARG A 45 61.87 54.76 25.53
N GLN A 46 61.85 55.20 24.27
CA GLN A 46 61.41 56.54 23.88
C GLN A 46 59.95 56.81 24.28
N ILE A 47 59.04 55.85 24.09
CA ILE A 47 57.66 55.95 24.59
C ILE A 47 57.63 56.06 26.12
N SER A 48 58.37 55.21 26.84
CA SER A 48 58.41 55.25 28.30
C SER A 48 59.02 56.55 28.84
N GLN A 49 59.95 57.17 28.10
CA GLN A 49 60.52 58.47 28.41
C GLN A 49 59.51 59.60 28.16
N VAL A 50 58.84 59.59 27.01
CA VAL A 50 57.79 60.58 26.66
C VAL A 50 56.59 60.50 27.62
N ASP A 51 56.16 59.29 28.02
CA ASP A 51 55.16 59.09 29.09
C ASP A 51 55.62 59.76 30.39
N SER A 52 56.91 59.65 30.73
CA SER A 52 57.50 60.21 31.97
C SER A 52 57.67 61.73 31.91
N GLU A 53 58.08 62.27 30.77
CA GLU A 53 58.19 63.72 30.51
C GLU A 53 56.81 64.40 30.55
N VAL A 54 55.76 63.74 30.04
CA VAL A 54 54.39 64.23 30.12
C VAL A 54 53.85 64.20 31.55
N LEU A 55 54.07 63.11 32.29
CA LEU A 55 53.66 63.03 33.71
C LEU A 55 54.39 64.06 34.58
N GLY A 56 55.70 64.26 34.35
CA GLY A 56 56.47 65.32 35.02
C GLY A 56 55.95 66.72 34.69
N HIS A 57 55.66 67.02 33.43
CA HIS A 57 55.09 68.31 33.02
C HIS A 57 53.70 68.57 33.64
N LEU A 58 52.86 67.53 33.76
CA LEU A 58 51.54 67.63 34.41
C LEU A 58 51.62 67.82 35.94
N HIS A 59 52.71 67.35 36.58
CA HIS A 59 52.93 67.49 38.03
C HIS A 59 53.62 68.82 38.37
N ASP A 60 54.76 69.12 37.74
CA ASP A 60 55.65 70.24 38.09
C ASP A 60 55.37 71.53 37.28
N GLY A 61 54.76 71.41 36.10
CA GLY A 61 54.57 72.53 35.18
C GLY A 61 53.31 73.37 35.40
N ILE A 62 52.34 72.87 36.19
CA ILE A 62 50.97 73.40 36.24
C ILE A 62 50.60 73.81 37.67
N LYS A 63 50.02 75.00 37.84
CA LYS A 63 49.66 75.52 39.16
C LYS A 63 48.52 74.69 39.78
N GLY A 64 48.89 73.87 40.77
CA GLY A 64 48.00 72.97 41.50
C GLY A 64 47.95 71.53 40.98
N GLY A 65 48.77 71.18 39.99
CA GLY A 65 48.84 69.85 39.39
C GLY A 65 47.53 69.41 38.71
N TYR A 66 47.22 68.12 38.79
CA TYR A 66 46.00 67.50 38.28
C TYR A 66 45.42 66.51 39.32
N ASP A 67 44.20 66.02 39.10
CA ASP A 67 43.61 64.96 39.94
C ASP A 67 44.25 63.58 39.65
N GLU A 68 45.35 63.28 40.34
CA GLU A 68 46.06 62.01 40.18
C GLU A 68 45.17 60.78 40.37
N GLU A 69 44.33 60.74 41.42
CA GLU A 69 43.52 59.57 41.72
C GLU A 69 42.51 59.24 40.61
N LYS A 70 41.97 60.27 39.94
CA LYS A 70 41.01 60.10 38.84
C LYS A 70 41.65 59.84 37.49
N PHE A 71 42.78 60.51 37.16
CA PHE A 71 43.29 60.56 35.80
C PHE A 71 44.60 59.79 35.55
N LYS A 72 45.43 59.54 36.58
CA LYS A 72 46.70 58.78 36.45
C LYS A 72 46.54 57.40 35.80
N PRO A 73 45.43 56.64 35.97
CA PRO A 73 45.20 55.38 35.25
C PRO A 73 44.93 55.52 33.74
N TYR A 74 44.67 56.74 33.25
CA TYR A 74 44.26 57.02 31.86
C TYR A 74 45.33 57.81 31.07
N ILE A 75 46.45 58.16 31.70
CA ILE A 75 47.56 58.90 31.09
C ILE A 75 48.71 57.93 30.77
N GLY A 76 49.30 58.08 29.59
CA GLY A 76 50.47 57.34 29.12
C GLY A 76 50.17 56.04 28.38
N PHE A 77 51.04 55.70 27.43
CA PHE A 77 50.96 54.45 26.64
C PHE A 77 51.06 53.21 27.53
N CYS A 78 51.88 53.26 28.58
CA CYS A 78 52.02 52.18 29.55
C CYS A 78 50.69 51.83 30.25
N SER A 79 49.83 52.83 30.50
CA SER A 79 48.53 52.66 31.16
C SER A 79 47.49 52.11 30.19
N LEU A 80 47.42 52.66 28.97
CA LEU A 80 46.59 52.14 27.88
C LEU A 80 46.92 50.68 27.57
N ARG A 81 48.21 50.32 27.50
CA ARG A 81 48.65 48.94 27.25
C ARG A 81 48.12 47.97 28.31
N LYS A 82 48.32 48.28 29.60
CA LYS A 82 47.83 47.44 30.70
C LYS A 82 46.30 47.30 30.68
N TYR A 83 45.59 48.38 30.35
CA TYR A 83 44.14 48.34 30.19
C TYR A 83 43.73 47.38 29.06
N LEU A 84 44.30 47.51 27.86
CA LEU A 84 44.02 46.64 26.71
C LEU A 84 44.40 45.18 26.97
N GLU A 85 45.52 44.90 27.63
CA GLU A 85 45.91 43.55 28.05
C GLU A 85 44.87 42.95 29.02
N SER A 86 44.39 43.74 29.99
CA SER A 86 43.35 43.30 30.94
C SER A 86 41.95 43.14 30.31
N GLU A 87 41.59 43.98 29.34
CA GLU A 87 40.32 43.91 28.61
C GLU A 87 40.30 42.66 27.72
N HIS A 88 41.36 42.44 26.92
CA HIS A 88 41.52 41.21 26.15
C HIS A 88 41.48 39.95 27.02
N GLN A 89 42.23 39.89 28.13
CA GLN A 89 42.21 38.71 29.00
C GLN A 89 40.81 38.47 29.61
N LYS A 90 40.09 39.54 29.97
CA LYS A 90 38.69 39.46 30.39
C LYS A 90 37.78 38.91 29.28
N ARG A 91 37.85 39.45 28.06
CA ARG A 91 37.06 38.98 26.90
C ARG A 91 37.34 37.52 26.55
N TYR A 92 38.60 37.10 26.60
CA TYR A 92 38.97 35.70 26.38
C TYR A 92 38.37 34.78 27.46
N LYS A 93 38.35 35.20 28.74
CA LYS A 93 37.70 34.44 29.82
C LYS A 93 36.17 34.40 29.70
N GLU A 94 35.55 35.48 29.24
CA GLU A 94 34.11 35.54 28.98
C GLU A 94 33.70 34.67 27.77
N ALA A 95 34.52 34.61 26.72
CA ALA A 95 34.23 33.86 25.50
C ALA A 95 34.60 32.37 25.57
N ALA A 96 35.65 31.99 26.30
CA ALA A 96 36.18 30.61 26.30
C ALA A 96 35.14 29.52 26.67
N PRO A 97 34.23 29.70 27.66
CA PRO A 97 33.21 28.69 27.98
C PRO A 97 32.24 28.43 26.82
N ALA A 98 31.82 29.47 26.11
CA ALA A 98 30.91 29.34 24.96
C ALA A 98 31.59 28.64 23.77
N THR A 99 32.86 28.98 23.51
CA THR A 99 33.67 28.31 22.47
C THR A 99 33.93 26.84 22.82
N LEU A 100 34.18 26.51 24.08
CA LEU A 100 34.34 25.14 24.55
C LEU A 100 33.06 24.31 24.39
N ALA A 101 31.91 24.84 24.82
CA ALA A 101 30.63 24.15 24.67
C ALA A 101 30.29 23.86 23.19
N LEU A 102 30.57 24.82 22.29
CA LEU A 102 30.39 24.62 20.85
C LEU A 102 31.36 23.56 20.29
N LEU A 103 32.63 23.56 20.70
CA LEU A 103 33.61 22.54 20.30
C LEU A 103 33.21 21.14 20.80
N GLU A 104 32.75 21.03 22.05
CA GLU A 104 32.25 19.78 22.63
C GLU A 104 31.02 19.25 21.90
N GLN A 105 30.07 20.13 21.55
CA GLN A 105 28.92 19.80 20.72
C GLN A 105 29.35 19.31 19.33
N ARG A 106 30.25 20.00 18.63
CA ARG A 106 30.71 19.57 17.29
C ARG A 106 31.51 18.26 17.34
N CYS A 107 32.20 17.98 18.45
CA CYS A 107 32.83 16.68 18.68
C CYS A 107 31.82 15.56 18.94
N SER A 108 30.76 15.80 19.72
CA SER A 108 29.73 14.77 19.97
C SER A 108 28.87 14.49 18.74
N GLU A 109 28.51 15.52 17.97
CA GLU A 109 27.83 15.38 16.66
C GLU A 109 28.65 14.50 15.70
N VAL A 110 29.95 14.77 15.53
CA VAL A 110 30.82 13.99 14.64
C VAL A 110 31.07 12.57 15.16
N ASN A 111 31.13 12.35 16.47
CA ASN A 111 31.15 11.00 17.05
C ASN A 111 29.86 10.23 16.71
N ILE A 112 28.69 10.83 16.91
CA ILE A 112 27.39 10.18 16.63
C ILE A 112 27.22 9.86 15.14
N GLU A 113 27.67 10.74 14.24
CA GLU A 113 27.70 10.44 12.80
C GLU A 113 28.65 9.28 12.46
N LEU A 114 29.82 9.21 13.10
CA LEU A 114 30.81 8.16 12.89
C LEU A 114 30.32 6.81 13.43
N GLU A 115 29.79 6.77 14.66
CA GLU A 115 29.15 5.59 15.26
C GLU A 115 27.98 5.09 14.41
N ARG A 116 27.19 5.99 13.81
CA ARG A 116 26.11 5.62 12.87
C ARG A 116 26.66 5.04 11.56
N LEU A 117 27.76 5.56 11.03
CA LEU A 117 28.40 4.98 9.83
C LEU A 117 29.05 3.63 10.12
N ASP A 118 29.77 3.47 11.23
CA ASP A 118 30.38 2.19 11.60
C ASP A 118 29.30 1.12 11.88
N SER A 119 28.22 1.50 12.56
CA SER A 119 27.05 0.62 12.74
C SER A 119 26.44 0.17 11.40
N LYS A 120 26.33 1.11 10.43
CA LYS A 120 25.82 0.78 9.09
C LYS A 120 26.78 -0.09 8.28
N ILE A 121 28.09 0.20 8.33
CA ILE A 121 29.12 -0.61 7.68
C ILE A 121 29.13 -2.03 8.25
N GLN A 122 29.07 -2.16 9.58
CA GLN A 122 29.00 -3.45 10.26
C GLN A 122 27.74 -4.24 9.83
N ALA A 123 26.57 -3.60 9.84
CA ALA A 123 25.32 -4.21 9.38
C ALA A 123 25.30 -4.61 7.90
N THR A 124 26.06 -3.92 7.03
CA THR A 124 26.27 -4.34 5.63
C THR A 124 27.36 -5.40 5.45
N SER A 125 28.25 -5.58 6.43
CA SER A 125 29.36 -6.54 6.34
C SER A 125 29.02 -7.95 6.86
N ASP A 126 28.09 -8.05 7.82
CA ASP A 126 27.62 -9.34 8.32
C ASP A 126 26.46 -9.86 7.48
N VAL A 127 26.78 -10.72 6.51
CA VAL A 127 25.81 -11.40 5.63
C VAL A 127 24.79 -12.23 6.43
N SER A 128 25.17 -12.78 7.59
CA SER A 128 24.28 -13.61 8.42
C SER A 128 23.26 -12.74 9.16
N HIS A 129 23.70 -11.62 9.73
CA HIS A 129 22.79 -10.62 10.31
C HIS A 129 21.88 -10.00 9.24
N LEU A 130 22.43 -9.67 8.07
CA LEU A 130 21.68 -9.07 6.96
C LEU A 130 20.61 -10.03 6.42
N ARG A 131 20.93 -11.31 6.19
CA ARG A 131 19.95 -12.37 5.86
C ARG A 131 18.87 -12.48 6.92
N LYS A 132 19.24 -12.52 8.20
CA LYS A 132 18.26 -12.61 9.30
C LYS A 132 17.32 -11.40 9.34
N SER A 133 17.84 -10.19 9.17
CA SER A 133 17.05 -8.95 9.14
C SER A 133 16.10 -8.93 7.92
N ALA A 134 16.62 -9.27 6.74
CA ALA A 134 15.84 -9.34 5.50
C ALA A 134 14.73 -10.40 5.55
N MET A 135 15.01 -11.59 6.09
CA MET A 135 14.03 -12.66 6.27
C MET A 135 12.91 -12.26 7.25
N MET A 136 13.26 -11.62 8.38
CA MET A 136 12.28 -11.09 9.33
C MET A 136 11.39 -10.00 8.70
N HIS A 137 11.99 -9.11 7.90
CA HIS A 137 11.27 -8.03 7.20
C HIS A 137 10.33 -8.58 6.11
N ALA A 138 10.79 -9.53 5.29
CA ALA A 138 9.97 -10.19 4.26
C ALA A 138 8.78 -10.96 4.89
N ALA A 139 9.02 -11.66 6.00
CA ALA A 139 7.96 -12.31 6.78
C ALA A 139 6.97 -11.29 7.37
N SER A 140 7.44 -10.14 7.87
CA SER A 140 6.57 -9.09 8.41
C SER A 140 5.64 -8.48 7.35
N ILE A 141 6.16 -8.20 6.14
CA ILE A 141 5.36 -7.74 5.00
C ILE A 141 4.34 -8.80 4.57
N SER A 142 4.74 -10.07 4.48
CA SER A 142 3.84 -11.18 4.15
C SER A 142 2.67 -11.26 5.16
N ASN A 143 2.97 -11.12 6.45
CA ASN A 143 1.95 -11.07 7.50
C ASN A 143 1.05 -9.82 7.37
N GLN A 144 1.57 -8.66 6.94
CA GLN A 144 0.72 -7.50 6.64
C GLN A 144 -0.18 -7.73 5.42
N VAL A 145 0.28 -8.44 4.37
CA VAL A 145 -0.57 -8.82 3.22
C VAL A 145 -1.75 -9.69 3.68
N GLY A 146 -1.52 -10.69 4.54
CA GLY A 146 -2.60 -11.49 5.14
C GLY A 146 -3.61 -10.64 5.91
N VAL A 147 -3.13 -9.75 6.79
CA VAL A 147 -3.98 -8.83 7.58
C VAL A 147 -4.77 -7.82 6.72
N LEU A 148 -4.23 -7.40 5.57
CA LEU A 148 -4.92 -6.55 4.59
C LEU A 148 -5.96 -7.35 3.77
N ILE A 149 -5.72 -8.64 3.51
CA ILE A 149 -6.72 -9.55 2.94
C ILE A 149 -7.88 -9.78 3.93
N ASP A 150 -7.59 -9.85 5.23
CA ASP A 150 -8.59 -10.00 6.30
C ASP A 150 -9.39 -8.71 6.58
N GLY A 151 -9.09 -7.61 5.88
CA GLY A 151 -9.91 -6.39 5.88
C GLY A 151 -9.46 -5.28 6.85
N ALA A 152 -8.21 -5.28 7.31
CA ALA A 152 -7.69 -4.20 8.15
C ALA A 152 -7.70 -2.83 7.44
N ALA A 153 -8.23 -1.80 8.10
CA ALA A 153 -8.48 -0.47 7.54
C ALA A 153 -7.31 0.53 7.71
N ASP A 154 -6.10 0.05 7.97
CA ASP A 154 -4.89 0.85 8.07
C ASP A 154 -3.86 0.39 7.01
N PRO A 155 -3.25 1.27 6.19
CA PRO A 155 -3.47 2.71 6.09
C PRO A 155 -4.83 3.10 5.49
N ALA A 156 -5.25 4.36 5.67
CA ALA A 156 -6.58 4.87 5.32
C ALA A 156 -7.03 4.50 3.87
N PRO A 157 -8.18 3.80 3.69
CA PRO A 157 -8.68 3.39 2.38
C PRO A 157 -8.98 4.56 1.43
N GLU A 158 -9.32 5.74 1.97
CA GLU A 158 -9.54 6.97 1.20
C GLU A 158 -8.28 7.41 0.44
N GLN A 159 -7.10 7.05 0.91
CA GLN A 159 -5.82 7.34 0.27
C GLN A 159 -5.38 6.15 -0.59
N TRP A 160 -5.26 4.96 0.03
CA TRP A 160 -4.57 3.80 -0.56
C TRP A 160 -5.48 2.81 -1.30
N GLY A 161 -6.79 2.88 -1.08
CA GLY A 161 -7.77 2.09 -1.84
C GLY A 161 -7.99 2.66 -3.25
N LYS A 162 -8.58 1.85 -4.13
CA LYS A 162 -8.93 2.23 -5.51
C LYS A 162 -10.42 2.03 -5.77
N THR A 163 -11.00 2.83 -6.66
CA THR A 163 -12.34 2.60 -7.22
C THR A 163 -12.29 1.57 -8.34
N THR A 164 -13.45 1.03 -8.75
CA THR A 164 -13.51 0.04 -9.84
C THR A 164 -12.99 0.57 -11.17
N GLU A 165 -13.13 1.87 -11.45
CA GLU A 165 -12.68 2.46 -12.70
C GLU A 165 -11.17 2.77 -12.69
N GLU A 166 -10.61 3.18 -11.54
CA GLU A 166 -9.16 3.26 -11.35
C GLU A 166 -8.51 1.88 -11.55
N GLU A 167 -9.05 0.82 -10.94
CA GLU A 167 -8.58 -0.56 -11.11
C GLU A 167 -8.59 -1.02 -12.59
N ARG A 168 -9.66 -0.72 -13.34
CA ARG A 168 -9.74 -1.01 -14.78
C ARG A 168 -8.68 -0.23 -15.57
N SER A 169 -8.56 1.08 -15.32
CA SER A 169 -7.66 1.96 -16.06
C SER A 169 -6.17 1.63 -15.85
N GLU A 170 -5.78 1.31 -14.61
CA GLU A 170 -4.39 0.98 -14.28
C GLU A 170 -4.00 -0.44 -14.68
N SER A 171 -4.91 -1.41 -14.59
CA SER A 171 -4.65 -2.79 -15.01
C SER A 171 -4.56 -2.95 -16.52
N GLY A 172 -5.10 -1.98 -17.28
CA GLY A 172 -5.31 -2.11 -18.73
C GLY A 172 -6.41 -3.12 -19.10
N ILE A 173 -7.13 -3.67 -18.11
CA ILE A 173 -8.20 -4.64 -18.32
C ILE A 173 -9.51 -3.87 -18.44
N GLY A 174 -10.02 -3.78 -19.67
CA GLY A 174 -11.26 -3.09 -20.00
C GLY A 174 -12.54 -3.82 -19.55
N SER A 175 -13.65 -3.55 -20.24
CA SER A 175 -14.94 -4.19 -20.00
C SER A 175 -14.89 -5.72 -20.17
N TRP A 176 -15.73 -6.43 -19.42
CA TRP A 176 -15.83 -7.89 -19.46
C TRP A 176 -16.10 -8.41 -20.89
N PRO A 177 -15.33 -9.41 -21.37
CA PRO A 177 -15.48 -9.93 -22.73
C PRO A 177 -16.87 -10.54 -22.94
N GLY A 178 -17.52 -10.15 -24.02
CA GLY A 178 -18.86 -10.63 -24.39
C GLY A 178 -20.03 -9.94 -23.67
N VAL A 179 -19.77 -9.00 -22.76
CA VAL A 179 -20.81 -8.22 -22.06
C VAL A 179 -21.01 -6.87 -22.74
N THR A 180 -22.26 -6.56 -23.11
CA THR A 180 -22.66 -5.26 -23.71
C THR A 180 -23.26 -4.27 -22.72
N VAL A 181 -23.55 -4.70 -21.50
CA VAL A 181 -24.12 -3.89 -20.41
C VAL A 181 -22.99 -3.30 -19.55
N ASP A 182 -23.10 -2.02 -19.19
CA ASP A 182 -22.20 -1.40 -18.22
C ASP A 182 -22.49 -1.92 -16.80
N ILE A 183 -21.63 -2.81 -16.32
CA ILE A 183 -21.75 -3.43 -15.00
C ILE A 183 -21.00 -2.60 -13.98
N LYS A 184 -21.76 -2.04 -13.04
CA LYS A 184 -21.27 -1.33 -11.87
C LYS A 184 -21.63 -2.14 -10.62
N PRO A 185 -20.64 -2.74 -9.93
CA PRO A 185 -20.91 -3.49 -8.70
C PRO A 185 -21.36 -2.54 -7.58
N ALA A 186 -21.98 -3.09 -6.54
CA ALA A 186 -22.09 -2.35 -5.27
C ALA A 186 -20.70 -1.85 -4.84
N ASN A 187 -20.64 -0.63 -4.29
CA ASN A 187 -19.40 0.02 -3.85
C ASN A 187 -18.34 0.30 -4.96
N ALA A 188 -18.76 0.42 -6.23
CA ALA A 188 -17.86 0.80 -7.33
C ALA A 188 -17.16 2.17 -7.13
N ILE A 189 -17.83 3.11 -6.46
CA ILE A 189 -17.36 4.48 -6.18
C ILE A 189 -16.46 4.54 -4.92
N LEU A 190 -16.50 3.53 -4.05
CA LEU A 190 -15.69 3.52 -2.84
C LEU A 190 -14.25 3.10 -3.16
N ARG A 191 -13.28 3.75 -2.50
CA ARG A 191 -11.87 3.36 -2.54
C ARG A 191 -11.66 2.17 -1.60
N LEU A 192 -11.32 1.02 -2.16
CA LEU A 192 -11.15 -0.25 -1.45
C LEU A 192 -9.80 -0.89 -1.80
N TYR A 193 -9.30 -1.74 -0.93
CA TYR A 193 -8.16 -2.64 -1.21
C TYR A 193 -8.42 -4.01 -0.56
N GLY A 194 -7.48 -4.95 -0.71
CA GLY A 194 -7.50 -6.23 0.02
C GLY A 194 -8.72 -7.09 -0.26
N GLY A 195 -9.19 -7.80 0.77
CA GLY A 195 -10.36 -8.69 0.65
C GLY A 195 -11.63 -7.97 0.18
N ALA A 196 -11.79 -6.69 0.52
CA ALA A 196 -12.94 -5.89 0.09
C ALA A 196 -12.91 -5.57 -1.41
N ALA A 197 -11.74 -5.25 -1.97
CA ALA A 197 -11.56 -5.10 -3.41
C ALA A 197 -11.66 -6.44 -4.15
N PHE A 198 -11.15 -7.52 -3.56
CA PHE A 198 -11.23 -8.87 -4.12
C PHE A 198 -12.69 -9.33 -4.27
N GLU A 199 -13.50 -9.26 -3.20
CA GLU A 199 -14.92 -9.63 -3.29
C GLU A 199 -15.75 -8.65 -4.14
N ARG A 200 -15.34 -7.38 -4.29
CA ARG A 200 -15.95 -6.47 -5.27
C ARG A 200 -15.75 -6.99 -6.70
N VAL A 201 -14.54 -7.41 -7.07
CA VAL A 201 -14.25 -8.01 -8.39
C VAL A 201 -14.99 -9.34 -8.56
N MET A 202 -15.08 -10.17 -7.52
CA MET A 202 -15.87 -11.41 -7.57
C MET A 202 -17.36 -11.16 -7.76
N HIS A 203 -17.95 -10.18 -7.07
CA HIS A 203 -19.34 -9.77 -7.27
C HIS A 203 -19.58 -9.21 -8.68
N GLU A 204 -18.67 -8.37 -9.18
CA GLU A 204 -18.72 -7.85 -10.55
C GLU A 204 -18.65 -8.98 -11.61
N PHE A 205 -17.78 -9.97 -11.40
CA PHE A 205 -17.71 -11.18 -12.24
C PHE A 205 -19.02 -11.98 -12.22
N ARG A 206 -19.64 -12.17 -11.04
CA ARG A 206 -20.95 -12.86 -10.94
C ARG A 206 -21.99 -12.12 -11.80
N CYS A 207 -22.09 -10.80 -11.68
CA CYS A 207 -22.96 -9.99 -12.54
C CYS A 207 -22.62 -10.16 -14.03
N ALA A 208 -21.34 -10.11 -14.40
CA ALA A 208 -20.88 -10.27 -15.80
C ALA A 208 -21.29 -11.62 -16.40
N ALA A 209 -21.10 -12.71 -15.68
CA ALA A 209 -21.56 -14.02 -16.11
C ALA A 209 -23.08 -14.07 -16.29
N TYR A 210 -23.86 -13.53 -15.34
CA TYR A 210 -25.33 -13.51 -15.42
C TYR A 210 -25.87 -12.61 -16.55
N SER A 211 -25.13 -11.58 -16.97
CA SER A 211 -25.50 -10.72 -18.10
C SER A 211 -25.25 -11.34 -19.49
N ILE A 212 -24.44 -12.39 -19.64
CA ILE A 212 -24.27 -13.07 -20.93
C ILE A 212 -25.44 -14.03 -21.18
N GLU A 213 -26.25 -13.75 -22.20
CA GLU A 213 -27.27 -14.69 -22.69
C GLU A 213 -26.66 -15.73 -23.66
N CYS A 214 -27.39 -16.83 -23.90
CA CYS A 214 -26.96 -17.84 -24.87
C CYS A 214 -27.03 -17.24 -26.30
N PRO A 215 -25.93 -17.24 -27.07
CA PRO A 215 -25.87 -16.55 -28.36
C PRO A 215 -26.84 -17.15 -29.40
N PRO A 216 -27.42 -16.35 -30.30
CA PRO A 216 -28.33 -16.86 -31.33
C PRO A 216 -27.61 -17.84 -32.26
N VAL A 217 -28.17 -19.05 -32.37
CA VAL A 217 -27.59 -20.18 -33.10
C VAL A 217 -28.23 -20.28 -34.48
N SER A 218 -27.44 -20.34 -35.55
CA SER A 218 -27.99 -20.42 -36.91
C SER A 218 -28.76 -21.73 -37.15
N ARG A 219 -29.74 -21.71 -38.06
CA ARG A 219 -30.57 -22.89 -38.40
C ARG A 219 -29.73 -24.03 -38.96
N GLU A 220 -28.70 -23.68 -39.73
CA GLU A 220 -27.74 -24.57 -40.36
C GLU A 220 -26.88 -25.26 -39.29
N LYS A 221 -26.43 -24.52 -38.27
CA LYS A 221 -25.68 -25.08 -37.13
C LYS A 221 -26.55 -26.02 -36.30
N VAL A 222 -27.82 -25.68 -36.04
CA VAL A 222 -28.77 -26.57 -35.36
C VAL A 222 -29.02 -27.84 -36.18
N ALA A 223 -29.29 -27.71 -37.49
CA ALA A 223 -29.56 -28.85 -38.37
C ALA A 223 -28.36 -29.79 -38.50
N ASN A 224 -27.13 -29.25 -38.64
CA ASN A 224 -25.91 -30.03 -38.74
C ASN A 224 -25.66 -30.87 -37.47
N ILE A 225 -25.86 -30.30 -36.28
CA ILE A 225 -25.73 -31.04 -35.01
C ILE A 225 -26.85 -32.08 -34.88
N LEU A 226 -28.10 -31.71 -35.15
CA LEU A 226 -29.23 -32.64 -35.05
C LEU A 226 -29.08 -33.87 -35.97
N LEU A 227 -28.61 -33.65 -37.21
CA LEU A 227 -28.35 -34.74 -38.17
C LEU A 227 -27.17 -35.62 -37.78
N ALA A 228 -26.12 -35.06 -37.14
CA ALA A 228 -25.01 -35.86 -36.61
C ALA A 228 -25.45 -36.80 -35.47
N HIS A 229 -26.45 -36.41 -34.67
CA HIS A 229 -27.01 -37.25 -33.61
C HIS A 229 -28.14 -38.18 -34.08
N ALA A 230 -28.78 -37.90 -35.23
CA ALA A 230 -29.92 -38.68 -35.73
C ALA A 230 -29.62 -40.18 -35.92
N GLY A 231 -28.36 -40.55 -36.20
CA GLY A 231 -27.94 -41.95 -36.35
C GLY A 231 -27.85 -42.77 -35.07
N ARG A 232 -28.00 -42.16 -33.88
CA ARG A 232 -27.83 -42.87 -32.58
C ARG A 232 -29.06 -43.60 -32.04
N GLY A 233 -30.24 -43.36 -32.62
CA GLY A 233 -31.47 -44.10 -32.31
C GLY A 233 -32.20 -43.62 -31.04
N GLY A 234 -33.43 -43.12 -31.21
CA GLY A 234 -34.31 -42.69 -30.13
C GLY A 234 -34.47 -41.17 -30.01
N GLY A 235 -35.54 -40.73 -29.35
CA GLY A 235 -35.97 -39.32 -29.29
C GLY A 235 -35.03 -38.34 -28.57
N ARG A 236 -33.90 -38.81 -28.02
CA ARG A 236 -32.93 -37.98 -27.28
C ARG A 236 -32.12 -37.01 -28.15
N GLY A 237 -32.09 -37.19 -29.47
CA GLY A 237 -31.30 -36.35 -30.38
C GLY A 237 -31.58 -34.84 -30.28
N VAL A 238 -32.81 -34.44 -29.95
CA VAL A 238 -33.20 -33.03 -29.71
C VAL A 238 -32.50 -32.46 -28.46
N ALA A 239 -32.53 -33.19 -27.35
CA ALA A 239 -31.90 -32.81 -26.09
C ALA A 239 -30.37 -32.89 -26.17
N GLU A 240 -29.81 -33.91 -26.83
CA GLU A 240 -28.36 -34.03 -27.05
C GLU A 240 -27.83 -32.87 -27.90
N ALA A 241 -28.54 -32.49 -28.98
CA ALA A 241 -28.17 -31.34 -29.80
C ALA A 241 -28.24 -30.02 -29.02
N ALA A 242 -29.29 -29.82 -28.21
CA ALA A 242 -29.43 -28.65 -27.35
C ALA A 242 -28.30 -28.57 -26.29
N ALA A 243 -27.94 -29.70 -25.67
CA ALA A 243 -26.85 -29.79 -24.72
C ALA A 243 -25.49 -29.49 -25.37
N GLU A 244 -25.20 -30.01 -26.57
CA GLU A 244 -23.91 -29.78 -27.24
C GLU A 244 -23.75 -28.33 -27.74
N ILE A 245 -24.85 -27.71 -28.19
CA ILE A 245 -24.91 -26.26 -28.45
C ILE A 245 -24.56 -25.48 -27.17
N ALA A 246 -25.18 -25.83 -26.04
CA ALA A 246 -24.95 -25.16 -24.75
C ALA A 246 -23.50 -25.33 -24.24
N ARG A 247 -22.91 -26.53 -24.36
CA ARG A 247 -21.49 -26.79 -24.03
C ARG A 247 -20.55 -25.95 -24.89
N THR A 248 -20.81 -25.90 -26.20
CA THR A 248 -20.00 -25.13 -27.16
C THR A 248 -20.06 -23.63 -26.83
N ALA A 249 -21.25 -23.11 -26.55
CA ALA A 249 -21.43 -21.71 -26.15
C ALA A 249 -20.76 -21.42 -24.79
N ALA A 250 -20.91 -22.31 -23.80
CA ALA A 250 -20.27 -22.15 -22.49
C ALA A 250 -18.74 -22.09 -22.62
N ARG A 251 -18.13 -22.98 -23.41
CA ARG A 251 -16.67 -22.94 -23.67
C ARG A 251 -16.23 -21.65 -24.35
N SER A 252 -16.97 -21.13 -25.34
CA SER A 252 -16.54 -19.93 -26.07
C SER A 252 -16.81 -18.60 -25.36
N TRP A 253 -17.83 -18.52 -24.50
CA TRP A 253 -18.22 -17.25 -23.84
C TRP A 253 -17.80 -17.18 -22.36
N LEU A 254 -17.75 -18.30 -21.62
CA LEU A 254 -17.37 -18.28 -20.20
C LEU A 254 -15.86 -18.32 -20.01
N ALA A 255 -15.10 -19.07 -20.84
CA ALA A 255 -13.63 -19.13 -20.74
C ALA A 255 -12.93 -17.74 -20.69
N PRO A 256 -13.22 -16.78 -21.61
CA PRO A 256 -12.58 -15.46 -21.56
C PRO A 256 -13.02 -14.61 -20.37
N LEU A 257 -14.26 -14.74 -19.88
CA LEU A 257 -14.68 -14.09 -18.62
C LEU A 257 -13.84 -14.58 -17.44
N LEU A 258 -13.65 -15.90 -17.34
CA LEU A 258 -12.91 -16.54 -16.25
C LEU A 258 -11.43 -16.17 -16.27
N ASP A 259 -10.82 -16.11 -17.46
CA ASP A 259 -9.46 -15.62 -17.62
C ASP A 259 -9.32 -14.16 -17.17
N THR A 260 -10.28 -13.30 -17.58
CA THR A 260 -10.33 -11.88 -17.20
C THR A 260 -10.50 -11.70 -15.69
N ALA A 261 -11.32 -12.54 -15.04
CA ALA A 261 -11.49 -12.52 -13.59
C ALA A 261 -10.17 -12.86 -12.87
N CYS A 262 -9.47 -13.91 -13.30
CA CYS A 262 -8.17 -14.27 -12.74
C CYS A 262 -7.13 -13.13 -12.87
N ASP A 263 -7.07 -12.45 -14.02
CA ASP A 263 -6.13 -11.32 -14.20
C ASP A 263 -6.49 -10.10 -13.33
N ARG A 264 -7.78 -9.78 -13.18
CA ARG A 264 -8.22 -8.67 -12.30
C ARG A 264 -7.98 -8.95 -10.82
N LEU A 265 -8.23 -10.19 -10.36
CA LEU A 265 -7.94 -10.59 -8.98
C LEU A 265 -6.44 -10.58 -8.71
N ALA A 266 -5.63 -11.04 -9.66
CA ALA A 266 -4.18 -10.95 -9.59
C ALA A 266 -3.68 -9.49 -9.55
N PHE A 267 -4.31 -8.56 -10.29
CA PHE A 267 -4.00 -7.13 -10.20
C PHE A 267 -4.36 -6.54 -8.82
N VAL A 268 -5.54 -6.85 -8.28
CA VAL A 268 -5.95 -6.39 -6.93
C VAL A 268 -4.96 -6.85 -5.86
N LEU A 269 -4.53 -8.12 -5.91
CA LEU A 269 -3.52 -8.64 -4.98
C LEU A 269 -2.12 -8.07 -5.25
N GLY A 270 -1.72 -7.89 -6.51
CA GLY A 270 -0.45 -7.25 -6.88
C GLY A 270 -0.27 -5.87 -6.22
N ASN A 271 -1.34 -5.08 -6.14
CA ASN A 271 -1.36 -3.76 -5.49
C ASN A 271 -1.22 -3.81 -3.96
N LEU A 272 -1.51 -4.93 -3.29
CA LEU A 272 -1.38 -5.03 -1.82
C LEU A 272 0.05 -4.88 -1.32
N PHE A 273 1.05 -5.18 -2.15
CA PHE A 273 2.45 -5.16 -1.76
C PHE A 273 2.90 -3.79 -1.23
N ASP A 274 2.56 -2.72 -1.94
CA ASP A 274 2.98 -1.36 -1.57
C ASP A 274 2.22 -0.85 -0.33
N ILE A 275 0.95 -1.26 -0.18
CA ILE A 275 0.14 -0.99 1.03
C ILE A 275 0.70 -1.75 2.25
N ALA A 276 1.17 -2.98 2.05
CA ALA A 276 1.77 -3.81 3.09
C ALA A 276 3.14 -3.27 3.57
N ILE A 277 3.94 -2.70 2.66
CA ILE A 277 5.15 -1.95 3.03
C ILE A 277 4.80 -0.75 3.91
N GLU A 278 3.84 0.08 3.50
CA GLU A 278 3.49 1.28 4.27
C GLU A 278 2.90 0.92 5.65
N ARG A 279 2.03 -0.10 5.71
CA ARG A 279 1.52 -0.66 6.98
C ARG A 279 2.64 -1.14 7.91
N ASN A 280 3.71 -1.73 7.35
CA ASN A 280 4.87 -2.16 8.13
C ASN A 280 5.64 -0.96 8.71
N ARG A 281 5.88 0.08 7.90
CA ARG A 281 6.53 1.34 8.35
C ARG A 281 5.80 2.01 9.49
N SER A 282 4.48 2.20 9.35
CA SER A 282 3.67 2.83 10.40
C SER A 282 3.84 2.10 11.73
N ARG A 283 3.73 0.76 11.71
CA ARG A 283 3.89 -0.09 12.90
C ARG A 283 5.31 -0.08 13.49
N GLU A 284 6.35 -0.05 12.67
CA GLU A 284 7.73 0.04 13.18
C GLU A 284 8.00 1.39 13.87
N SER A 285 7.37 2.47 13.38
CA SER A 285 7.42 3.79 14.04
C SER A 285 6.65 3.83 15.37
N GLU A 286 5.45 3.24 15.45
CA GLU A 286 4.62 3.23 16.65
C GLU A 286 5.23 2.41 17.79
N TYR A 287 5.74 1.21 17.49
CA TYR A 287 6.27 0.30 18.50
C TYR A 287 7.74 0.55 18.86
N GLY A 288 8.39 1.54 18.23
CA GLY A 288 9.81 1.85 18.43
C GLY A 288 10.76 0.70 18.10
N ARG A 289 10.28 -0.34 17.40
CA ARG A 289 11.07 -1.51 17.01
C ARG A 289 11.99 -1.11 15.88
N LYS A 290 13.25 -0.87 16.24
CA LYS A 290 14.39 -0.89 15.31
C LYS A 290 14.67 -2.32 14.86
N THR A 291 13.75 -2.92 14.10
CA THR A 291 14.14 -3.89 13.07
C THR A 291 15.21 -3.21 12.23
N GLY A 292 16.33 -3.89 11.93
CA GLY A 292 17.51 -3.21 11.36
C GLY A 292 17.15 -2.44 10.09
N ASP A 293 17.55 -1.18 9.98
CA ASP A 293 17.19 -0.19 8.94
C ASP A 293 17.19 -0.79 7.51
N MET A 294 16.06 -1.40 7.12
CA MET A 294 15.88 -2.04 5.81
C MET A 294 15.45 -1.03 4.74
N GLU A 295 14.94 0.13 5.13
CA GLU A 295 14.40 1.15 4.21
C GLU A 295 15.45 1.65 3.22
N GLY A 296 16.73 1.70 3.64
CA GLY A 296 17.83 2.12 2.79
C GLY A 296 18.21 1.18 1.65
N TYR A 297 17.69 -0.06 1.59
CA TYR A 297 18.12 -1.08 0.61
C TYR A 297 17.17 -1.19 -0.59
N VAL A 298 17.21 -0.19 -1.47
CA VAL A 298 16.32 -0.10 -2.66
C VAL A 298 16.36 -1.36 -3.54
N GLY A 299 17.54 -1.98 -3.72
CA GLY A 299 17.69 -3.21 -4.51
C GLY A 299 16.93 -4.41 -3.91
N PHE A 300 16.96 -4.57 -2.59
CA PHE A 300 16.23 -5.62 -1.87
C PHE A 300 14.72 -5.40 -1.96
N HIS A 301 14.23 -4.17 -1.79
CA HIS A 301 12.81 -3.87 -1.99
C HIS A 301 12.36 -4.11 -3.43
N ALA A 302 13.22 -3.85 -4.43
CA ALA A 302 12.94 -4.17 -5.82
C ALA A 302 12.89 -5.68 -6.09
N ALA A 303 13.82 -6.46 -5.52
CA ALA A 303 13.83 -7.92 -5.62
C ALA A 303 12.62 -8.55 -4.90
N LEU A 304 12.29 -8.08 -3.70
CA LEU A 304 11.12 -8.49 -2.93
C LEU A 304 9.81 -8.17 -3.67
N ARG A 305 9.68 -6.98 -4.28
CA ARG A 305 8.55 -6.62 -5.15
C ARG A 305 8.48 -7.53 -6.39
N HIS A 306 9.63 -7.90 -6.97
CA HIS A 306 9.70 -8.78 -8.13
C HIS A 306 9.23 -10.20 -7.79
N ALA A 307 9.76 -10.82 -6.72
CA ALA A 307 9.36 -12.14 -6.26
C ALA A 307 7.87 -12.20 -5.93
N TYR A 308 7.35 -11.22 -5.17
CA TYR A 308 5.91 -11.10 -4.89
C TYR A 308 5.07 -11.07 -6.17
N ASN A 309 5.46 -10.23 -7.14
CA ASN A 309 4.75 -10.13 -8.41
C ASN A 309 4.92 -11.37 -9.32
N SER A 310 5.95 -12.21 -9.10
CA SER A 310 6.03 -13.51 -9.78
C SER A 310 5.04 -14.50 -9.17
N ILE A 311 5.05 -14.65 -7.84
CA ILE A 311 4.12 -15.52 -7.10
C ILE A 311 2.66 -15.20 -7.48
N ILE A 312 2.24 -13.93 -7.44
CA ILE A 312 0.87 -13.53 -7.82
C ILE A 312 0.55 -13.87 -9.29
N LYS A 313 1.51 -13.76 -10.22
CA LYS A 313 1.32 -14.15 -11.63
C LYS A 313 1.25 -15.66 -11.81
N ASP A 314 1.98 -16.44 -11.01
CA ASP A 314 1.96 -17.90 -11.06
C ASP A 314 0.69 -18.48 -10.41
N LEU A 315 0.20 -17.88 -9.32
CA LEU A 315 -1.13 -18.13 -8.78
C LEU A 315 -2.23 -17.83 -9.82
N ALA A 316 -2.11 -16.73 -10.58
CA ALA A 316 -3.05 -16.41 -11.65
C ALA A 316 -3.06 -17.47 -12.77
N LYS A 317 -1.89 -17.98 -13.19
CA LYS A 317 -1.77 -19.09 -14.16
C LYS A 317 -2.42 -20.38 -13.63
N GLN A 318 -2.16 -20.74 -12.37
CA GLN A 318 -2.73 -21.92 -11.71
C GLN A 318 -4.25 -21.80 -11.58
N CYS A 319 -4.77 -20.66 -11.12
CA CYS A 319 -6.21 -20.41 -11.02
C CYS A 319 -6.90 -20.48 -12.39
N LYS A 320 -6.31 -19.92 -13.45
CA LYS A 320 -6.83 -20.08 -14.83
C LYS A 320 -6.90 -21.55 -15.25
N GLN A 321 -5.88 -22.36 -14.96
CA GLN A 321 -5.89 -23.80 -15.29
C GLN A 321 -6.99 -24.55 -14.52
N LEU A 322 -7.10 -24.34 -13.20
CA LEU A 322 -8.12 -24.96 -12.35
C LEU A 322 -9.55 -24.58 -12.80
N VAL A 323 -9.77 -23.30 -13.08
CA VAL A 323 -11.09 -22.77 -13.47
C VAL A 323 -11.49 -23.21 -14.89
N ARG A 324 -10.55 -23.30 -15.84
CA ARG A 324 -10.79 -23.92 -17.15
C ARG A 324 -11.12 -25.41 -17.01
N HIS A 325 -10.41 -26.14 -16.14
CA HIS A 325 -10.74 -27.54 -15.85
C HIS A 325 -12.14 -27.71 -15.22
N HIS A 326 -12.58 -26.79 -14.36
CA HIS A 326 -13.97 -26.76 -13.88
C HIS A 326 -14.97 -26.51 -15.02
N LEU A 327 -14.69 -25.59 -15.93
CA LEU A 327 -15.53 -25.35 -17.11
C LEU A 327 -15.61 -26.59 -18.02
N ASP A 328 -14.50 -27.26 -18.30
CA ASP A 328 -14.48 -28.49 -19.11
C ASP A 328 -15.18 -29.67 -18.43
N SER A 329 -15.06 -29.79 -17.10
CA SER A 329 -15.79 -30.77 -16.30
C SER A 329 -17.31 -30.52 -16.34
N VAL A 330 -17.78 -29.29 -16.08
CA VAL A 330 -19.20 -28.93 -16.13
C VAL A 330 -19.77 -29.10 -17.55
N THR A 331 -18.98 -28.80 -18.59
CA THR A 331 -19.34 -28.97 -20.02
C THR A 331 -19.03 -30.37 -20.58
N SER A 332 -18.70 -31.34 -19.73
CA SER A 332 -18.47 -32.73 -20.16
C SER A 332 -19.75 -33.37 -20.73
N PRO A 333 -19.67 -34.24 -21.75
CA PRO A 333 -20.81 -35.04 -22.23
C PRO A 333 -21.46 -35.90 -21.14
N TYR A 334 -20.70 -36.28 -20.11
CA TYR A 334 -21.12 -37.12 -18.98
C TYR A 334 -21.62 -36.32 -17.76
N SER A 335 -21.63 -34.99 -17.85
CA SER A 335 -22.04 -34.10 -16.77
C SER A 335 -23.54 -34.27 -16.43
N GLN A 336 -23.86 -34.50 -15.15
CA GLN A 336 -25.26 -34.65 -14.69
C GLN A 336 -26.07 -33.34 -14.74
N VAL A 337 -25.41 -32.21 -14.95
CA VAL A 337 -25.99 -30.85 -15.06
C VAL A 337 -27.09 -30.74 -16.14
N PHE A 338 -27.11 -31.67 -17.10
CA PHE A 338 -28.10 -31.73 -18.17
C PHE A 338 -29.32 -32.63 -17.87
N TYR A 339 -29.28 -33.46 -16.81
CA TYR A 339 -30.25 -34.55 -16.59
C TYR A 339 -31.01 -34.48 -15.25
N GLU A 340 -30.66 -33.54 -14.36
CA GLU A 340 -31.25 -33.40 -13.01
C GLU A 340 -32.77 -33.10 -13.02
N ASN A 341 -33.32 -32.65 -14.16
CA ASN A 341 -34.75 -32.35 -14.34
C ASN A 341 -35.63 -33.57 -14.72
N ASP A 342 -35.05 -34.69 -15.18
CA ASP A 342 -35.82 -35.83 -15.70
C ASP A 342 -36.55 -36.65 -14.59
N PHE A 343 -36.32 -36.33 -13.31
CA PHE A 343 -36.76 -37.14 -12.15
C PHE A 343 -37.82 -36.50 -11.24
N HIS A 344 -38.45 -35.40 -11.64
CA HIS A 344 -39.52 -34.72 -10.87
C HIS A 344 -40.90 -34.74 -11.56
N GLY A 345 -41.22 -35.85 -12.22
CA GLY A 345 -42.56 -36.12 -12.76
C GLY A 345 -43.47 -36.83 -11.74
N ASN A 346 -44.64 -36.25 -11.46
CA ASN A 346 -45.75 -36.80 -10.65
C ASN A 346 -45.42 -37.26 -9.21
N PHE A 347 -45.67 -36.38 -8.24
CA PHE A 347 -46.80 -36.49 -7.31
C PHE A 347 -47.13 -35.08 -6.76
N GLY A 348 -48.42 -34.70 -6.74
CA GLY A 348 -48.81 -33.29 -6.57
C GLY A 348 -49.37 -32.93 -5.18
N SER A 349 -49.05 -31.72 -4.70
CA SER A 349 -49.83 -30.95 -3.72
C SER A 349 -49.38 -29.48 -3.68
N SER A 350 -50.18 -28.62 -3.05
CA SER A 350 -50.17 -27.17 -3.26
C SER A 350 -49.29 -26.35 -2.31
N ALA A 351 -48.85 -25.18 -2.82
CA ALA A 351 -48.65 -23.90 -2.13
C ALA A 351 -47.42 -23.65 -1.22
N ASN A 352 -46.99 -22.38 -1.25
CA ASN A 352 -46.24 -21.60 -0.26
C ASN A 352 -44.81 -22.01 0.18
N SER A 353 -43.85 -21.44 -0.56
CA SER A 353 -42.96 -20.34 -0.08
C SER A 353 -41.79 -20.58 0.89
N TYR A 354 -40.70 -19.87 0.57
CA TYR A 354 -39.56 -19.45 1.42
C TYR A 354 -38.50 -20.46 1.88
N PHE A 355 -37.26 -19.96 1.86
CA PHE A 355 -36.01 -20.43 2.45
C PHE A 355 -35.94 -21.87 3.02
N ARG A 356 -35.09 -22.69 2.41
CA ARG A 356 -34.43 -23.81 3.10
C ARG A 356 -32.94 -23.81 2.80
N HIS A 357 -32.13 -23.66 3.85
CA HIS A 357 -30.68 -23.88 3.77
C HIS A 357 -30.42 -25.36 3.53
N ASN A 358 -29.49 -25.71 2.64
CA ASN A 358 -28.95 -27.06 2.56
C ASN A 358 -27.64 -27.13 3.37
N GLN A 359 -27.75 -27.77 4.53
CA GLN A 359 -26.65 -28.18 5.38
C GLN A 359 -25.74 -29.15 4.61
N ALA A 360 -24.45 -28.82 4.46
CA ALA A 360 -23.50 -29.69 3.78
C ALA A 360 -23.10 -30.87 4.67
N SER A 361 -23.39 -32.09 4.22
CA SER A 361 -22.78 -33.30 4.79
C SER A 361 -21.42 -33.53 4.14
N ALA A 362 -20.35 -33.54 4.93
CA ALA A 362 -18.98 -33.65 4.45
C ALA A 362 -18.61 -35.10 4.12
N GLY A 363 -18.96 -35.56 2.92
CA GLY A 363 -18.52 -36.85 2.37
C GLY A 363 -17.15 -36.74 1.70
N SER A 364 -16.08 -37.01 2.43
CA SER A 364 -14.72 -37.03 1.88
C SER A 364 -14.49 -38.25 0.99
N ILE A 365 -14.12 -38.03 -0.28
CA ILE A 365 -13.58 -39.07 -1.17
C ILE A 365 -12.12 -38.72 -1.48
N TRP A 366 -11.21 -39.29 -0.69
CA TRP A 366 -9.78 -39.37 -1.03
C TRP A 366 -9.48 -40.72 -1.66
N PHE A 367 -8.53 -40.76 -2.60
CA PHE A 367 -8.06 -42.01 -3.19
C PHE A 367 -7.07 -42.71 -2.25
N GLU A 368 -7.28 -44.01 -2.01
CA GLU A 368 -6.29 -44.86 -1.37
C GLU A 368 -5.14 -45.20 -2.34
N LEU A 369 -3.91 -45.15 -1.83
CA LEU A 369 -2.74 -45.81 -2.43
C LEU A 369 -2.00 -46.56 -1.31
N SER A 370 -1.40 -47.69 -1.66
CA SER A 370 -1.15 -48.79 -0.72
C SER A 370 0.16 -48.69 0.08
N ASP A 371 0.03 -48.98 1.38
CA ASP A 371 0.93 -49.74 2.27
C ASP A 371 2.46 -49.61 2.12
N CYS A 372 3.12 -49.15 3.21
CA CYS A 372 4.34 -49.79 3.70
C CYS A 372 4.61 -49.52 5.20
N GLY A 373 4.35 -50.51 6.05
CA GLY A 373 5.29 -50.98 7.10
C GLY A 373 5.57 -50.16 8.40
N GLN A 374 5.20 -50.78 9.54
CA GLN A 374 5.92 -50.79 10.84
C GLN A 374 6.03 -49.49 11.69
N VAL A 375 6.23 -49.49 13.04
CA VAL A 375 6.02 -50.44 14.17
C VAL A 375 6.05 -49.62 15.49
N SER A 376 5.17 -49.94 16.48
CA SER A 376 5.22 -49.53 17.93
C SER A 376 5.35 -48.02 18.29
N HIS A 377 4.60 -47.48 19.25
CA HIS A 377 4.71 -47.84 20.68
C HIS A 377 3.45 -47.48 21.49
N ASP A 378 3.30 -48.13 22.65
CA ASP A 378 2.14 -48.04 23.53
C ASP A 378 2.13 -46.88 24.55
N GLU A 379 0.90 -46.61 25.01
CA GLU A 379 0.42 -46.00 26.27
C GLU A 379 1.33 -45.18 27.20
N ARG A 380 0.74 -44.08 27.73
CA ARG A 380 0.30 -44.05 29.15
C ARG A 380 -0.82 -43.07 29.44
N MET A 381 -1.88 -43.57 30.07
CA MET A 381 -2.96 -42.84 30.73
C MET A 381 -2.77 -42.84 32.26
N ARG A 382 -3.70 -42.18 32.98
CA ARG A 382 -3.87 -42.09 34.45
C ARG A 382 -3.00 -41.03 35.18
N ASP A 383 -3.49 -40.40 36.26
CA ASP A 383 -4.74 -40.64 37.02
C ASP A 383 -5.34 -39.35 37.64
N GLN A 384 -6.69 -39.31 37.73
CA GLN A 384 -7.58 -38.72 38.78
C GLN A 384 -7.35 -37.24 39.22
N GLU A 385 -8.31 -36.51 39.84
CA GLU A 385 -9.53 -36.85 40.60
C GLU A 385 -10.63 -35.76 40.41
N ASN A 386 -11.80 -35.84 41.06
CA ASN A 386 -12.95 -34.94 40.82
C ASN A 386 -13.83 -34.75 42.10
N ILE A 387 -14.72 -33.72 42.09
CA ILE A 387 -15.76 -33.32 43.08
C ILE A 387 -15.38 -32.15 44.05
N PRO A 388 -16.24 -31.11 44.24
CA PRO A 388 -16.01 -29.90 45.07
C PRO A 388 -16.68 -29.93 46.47
N PRO A 389 -16.65 -28.83 47.27
CA PRO A 389 -17.90 -28.07 47.46
C PRO A 389 -17.82 -26.52 47.71
N GLU A 390 -18.98 -25.91 47.46
CA GLU A 390 -19.65 -24.66 47.91
C GLU A 390 -19.02 -23.53 48.78
N ASN A 391 -19.38 -22.29 48.38
CA ASN A 391 -19.88 -21.13 49.15
C ASN A 391 -19.25 -20.68 50.49
N ASN A 392 -18.82 -19.39 50.55
CA ASN A 392 -19.67 -18.36 51.18
C ASN A 392 -19.31 -16.89 50.84
N ALA A 393 -20.27 -15.97 51.08
CA ALA A 393 -20.33 -14.64 50.46
C ALA A 393 -19.80 -13.45 51.30
N ARG A 394 -19.48 -12.33 50.60
CA ARG A 394 -19.86 -10.91 50.88
C ARG A 394 -19.37 -10.02 49.71
N GLN A 395 -20.23 -9.33 48.95
CA GLN A 395 -20.88 -8.03 49.26
C GLN A 395 -19.88 -6.87 49.52
N LYS A 396 -20.05 -5.64 49.00
CA LYS A 396 -21.31 -4.88 48.75
C LYS A 396 -21.25 -3.93 47.53
N THR A 397 -22.43 -3.63 46.98
CA THR A 397 -22.80 -2.33 46.36
C THR A 397 -24.04 -1.76 47.06
N PRO A 398 -24.27 -0.44 47.01
CA PRO A 398 -25.56 0.14 46.60
C PRO A 398 -25.38 1.43 45.75
N GLY A 399 -26.37 2.08 45.12
CA GLY A 399 -27.82 1.89 44.87
C GLY A 399 -28.31 3.18 44.15
N LYS A 400 -29.15 3.20 43.10
CA LYS A 400 -30.53 2.72 42.85
C LYS A 400 -31.58 3.85 42.97
N GLY A 401 -32.32 4.12 41.88
CA GLY A 401 -33.43 5.09 41.75
C GLY A 401 -33.23 6.05 40.56
N THR A 402 -34.24 6.47 39.78
CA THR A 402 -35.70 6.21 39.81
C THR A 402 -36.28 6.38 38.39
N GLU A 403 -37.40 5.74 38.07
CA GLU A 403 -38.10 5.84 36.77
C GLU A 403 -39.01 7.10 36.67
N ALA A 404 -39.23 7.58 35.44
CA ALA A 404 -40.33 8.46 35.05
C ALA A 404 -40.71 8.21 33.58
N ARG A 405 -41.92 8.60 33.15
CA ARG A 405 -42.60 8.04 31.98
C ARG A 405 -43.31 9.11 31.14
N ASP A 406 -43.36 8.91 29.80
CA ASP A 406 -44.25 9.46 28.76
C ASP A 406 -44.62 10.97 28.72
N VAL A 407 -44.57 11.59 27.51
CA VAL A 407 -45.63 12.46 26.91
C VAL A 407 -45.25 12.97 25.51
N HIS A 408 -46.23 13.13 24.61
CA HIS A 408 -46.08 13.58 23.21
C HIS A 408 -46.22 15.11 23.01
N ARG A 409 -45.45 15.69 22.06
CA ARG A 409 -45.84 16.69 21.01
C ARG A 409 -44.59 17.14 20.22
N GLU A 410 -44.49 17.36 18.89
CA GLU A 410 -45.40 17.49 17.72
C GLU A 410 -45.51 18.94 17.15
N SER A 411 -45.58 19.06 15.81
CA SER A 411 -45.67 20.28 14.96
C SER A 411 -44.33 21.02 14.74
N GLN A 412 -44.02 21.63 13.57
CA GLN A 412 -44.78 21.98 12.35
C GLN A 412 -44.01 21.50 11.08
N MET A 413 -44.66 20.90 10.06
CA MET A 413 -45.17 21.54 8.80
C MET A 413 -44.13 22.38 8.03
N THR A 414 -44.01 22.30 6.69
CA THR A 414 -45.11 22.33 5.69
C THR A 414 -44.78 21.59 4.39
N VAL A 415 -45.80 21.07 3.70
CA VAL A 415 -45.78 20.52 2.32
C VAL A 415 -46.87 21.24 1.49
N PRO A 416 -46.68 21.38 0.17
CA PRO A 416 -47.82 21.28 -0.76
C PRO A 416 -47.54 20.32 -1.93
N GLU A 417 -48.44 19.36 -2.14
CA GLU A 417 -48.42 18.44 -3.28
C GLU A 417 -49.41 18.84 -4.38
N THR A 418 -48.93 18.87 -5.64
CA THR A 418 -49.64 18.54 -6.90
C THR A 418 -50.95 19.32 -7.24
N PRO A 419 -51.47 19.27 -8.50
CA PRO A 419 -52.05 18.07 -9.11
C PRO A 419 -51.66 17.80 -10.58
N SER A 420 -52.06 16.63 -11.06
CA SER A 420 -52.32 16.27 -12.47
C SER A 420 -53.70 15.55 -12.49
N PRO A 421 -54.35 15.27 -13.64
CA PRO A 421 -53.93 15.45 -15.03
C PRO A 421 -54.94 16.28 -15.87
N ASP A 422 -54.78 16.33 -17.21
CA ASP A 422 -55.85 15.90 -18.16
C ASP A 422 -55.39 15.92 -19.64
N GLN A 423 -56.18 15.28 -20.51
CA GLN A 423 -56.00 15.18 -21.98
C GLN A 423 -57.29 15.68 -22.67
N PRO A 424 -57.26 16.26 -23.89
CA PRO A 424 -57.58 15.44 -25.08
C PRO A 424 -56.94 15.90 -26.43
N CYS A 425 -57.29 15.16 -27.49
CA CYS A 425 -57.25 15.39 -28.95
C CYS A 425 -56.98 16.82 -29.48
N ASP A 426 -56.38 17.03 -30.66
CA ASP A 426 -56.92 16.59 -31.97
C ASP A 426 -55.93 16.74 -33.17
N GLY A 427 -56.24 16.12 -34.32
CA GLY A 427 -55.65 16.37 -35.66
C GLY A 427 -54.19 15.91 -35.92
N VAL A 428 -53.73 15.65 -37.16
CA VAL A 428 -54.32 15.71 -38.51
C VAL A 428 -53.78 14.56 -39.38
N LYS A 429 -54.58 14.08 -40.34
CA LYS A 429 -54.22 13.01 -41.30
C LYS A 429 -53.30 13.50 -42.43
N VAL A 430 -52.41 12.63 -42.91
CA VAL A 430 -52.11 12.52 -44.35
C VAL A 430 -52.17 11.03 -44.74
N ASP A 431 -52.79 10.75 -45.88
CA ASP A 431 -53.04 9.42 -46.45
C ASP A 431 -52.06 9.15 -47.62
N VAL A 432 -52.01 7.89 -48.11
CA VAL A 432 -51.84 7.46 -49.52
C VAL A 432 -51.23 6.04 -49.62
N GLY A 433 -52.07 5.09 -50.03
CA GLY A 433 -51.82 4.33 -51.28
C GLY A 433 -50.85 3.14 -51.27
N PRO A 434 -51.31 1.90 -51.00
CA PRO A 434 -50.52 0.69 -51.22
C PRO A 434 -50.48 0.25 -52.70
N ARG A 435 -49.44 -0.47 -53.12
CA ARG A 435 -49.40 -1.19 -54.40
C ARG A 435 -49.00 -2.66 -54.26
N LYS A 436 -49.99 -3.55 -54.45
CA LYS A 436 -49.80 -5.00 -54.64
C LYS A 436 -49.11 -5.29 -55.98
N ARG A 437 -48.37 -6.39 -56.06
CA ARG A 437 -48.24 -7.20 -57.28
C ARG A 437 -48.40 -8.68 -56.94
N ILE A 438 -49.17 -9.39 -57.77
CA ILE A 438 -49.44 -10.82 -57.69
C ILE A 438 -49.13 -11.44 -59.05
N ALA A 439 -48.26 -12.44 -59.09
CA ALA A 439 -48.02 -13.36 -60.22
C ALA A 439 -47.10 -14.50 -59.74
N ARG A 440 -47.27 -15.77 -60.13
CA ARG A 440 -48.36 -16.46 -60.85
C ARG A 440 -48.36 -17.93 -60.41
N ILE A 441 -49.50 -18.60 -60.55
CA ILE A 441 -49.61 -20.07 -60.43
C ILE A 441 -49.04 -20.72 -61.71
N GLY A 442 -48.34 -21.85 -61.57
CA GLY A 442 -47.90 -22.70 -62.67
C GLY A 442 -48.02 -24.16 -62.28
N ASN A 443 -49.19 -24.77 -62.54
CA ASN A 443 -49.51 -26.15 -62.15
C ASN A 443 -49.49 -27.08 -63.37
N ARG A 444 -48.71 -28.17 -63.36
CA ARG A 444 -48.75 -29.24 -64.37
C ARG A 444 -48.19 -30.57 -63.86
N ASN A 445 -49.08 -31.55 -63.84
CA ASN A 445 -48.92 -33.01 -63.74
C ASN A 445 -49.96 -33.60 -64.75
N PRO A 446 -50.04 -34.92 -65.07
CA PRO A 446 -49.51 -36.06 -64.30
C PRO A 446 -48.85 -37.20 -65.14
N GLU A 447 -48.40 -38.27 -64.43
CA GLU A 447 -48.24 -39.68 -64.89
C GLU A 447 -47.19 -39.98 -65.99
N GLN A 448 -46.57 -41.16 -66.14
CA GLN A 448 -46.66 -42.52 -65.54
C GLN A 448 -45.28 -43.25 -65.78
N LEU A 449 -44.87 -44.49 -65.41
CA LEU A 449 -45.43 -45.70 -64.76
C LEU A 449 -44.25 -46.67 -64.35
N MET A 450 -44.34 -47.42 -63.23
CA MET A 450 -43.46 -48.56 -62.79
C MET A 450 -41.98 -48.23 -62.39
N LYS A 451 -41.23 -48.97 -61.53
CA LYS A 451 -41.43 -50.32 -60.91
C LYS A 451 -40.59 -50.55 -59.60
N VAL A 452 -41.02 -51.53 -58.77
CA VAL A 452 -40.28 -52.29 -57.70
C VAL A 452 -40.05 -51.68 -56.29
N HIS A 453 -40.88 -52.15 -55.33
CA HIS A 453 -40.66 -52.62 -53.93
C HIS A 453 -39.79 -51.92 -52.83
N ASN A 454 -40.39 -51.99 -51.62
CA ASN A 454 -39.82 -52.12 -50.24
C ASN A 454 -39.19 -50.92 -49.51
N GLY A 455 -39.78 -50.59 -48.33
CA GLY A 455 -39.10 -49.85 -47.25
C GLY A 455 -40.01 -48.97 -46.38
N GLY A 456 -40.38 -49.47 -45.19
CA GLY A 456 -41.08 -48.79 -44.07
C GLY A 456 -41.49 -47.31 -44.19
N SER A 457 -42.80 -47.05 -44.19
CA SER A 457 -43.37 -45.69 -44.13
C SER A 457 -43.23 -45.07 -42.72
N LEU A 458 -42.39 -44.05 -42.56
CA LEU A 458 -42.44 -43.11 -41.44
C LEU A 458 -43.37 -41.95 -41.79
N LEU A 459 -44.61 -42.01 -41.31
CA LEU A 459 -45.62 -40.99 -41.56
C LEU A 459 -45.33 -39.71 -40.77
N PHE A 460 -45.08 -38.60 -41.48
CA PHE A 460 -45.25 -37.26 -40.92
C PHE A 460 -46.73 -36.99 -40.68
N GLY A 461 -47.20 -37.28 -39.46
CA GLY A 461 -48.57 -36.99 -39.03
C GLY A 461 -48.78 -35.48 -38.85
N ASN A 462 -49.50 -34.86 -39.78
CA ASN A 462 -49.83 -33.43 -39.71
C ASN A 462 -50.99 -33.20 -38.73
N GLY A 463 -50.70 -32.72 -37.51
CA GLY A 463 -51.69 -32.38 -36.48
C GLY A 463 -51.53 -30.94 -35.98
N ASP A 464 -52.59 -30.15 -36.10
CA ASP A 464 -52.55 -28.71 -35.78
C ASP A 464 -52.78 -28.44 -34.28
N CYS A 465 -51.70 -28.15 -33.55
CA CYS A 465 -51.75 -27.64 -32.18
C CYS A 465 -50.55 -26.74 -31.84
N GLY A 466 -50.46 -25.56 -32.48
CA GLY A 466 -49.56 -24.49 -32.03
C GLY A 466 -48.06 -24.85 -32.03
N SER A 467 -47.63 -25.70 -32.98
CA SER A 467 -46.31 -26.32 -32.97
C SER A 467 -45.17 -25.28 -33.01
N ARG A 468 -44.46 -25.15 -31.88
CA ARG A 468 -43.14 -24.50 -31.85
C ARG A 468 -42.21 -25.32 -32.73
N SER A 469 -41.58 -24.68 -33.72
CA SER A 469 -40.62 -25.38 -34.59
C SER A 469 -39.52 -26.06 -33.76
N ALA A 470 -39.07 -27.26 -34.16
CA ALA A 470 -38.01 -27.99 -33.45
C ALA A 470 -36.74 -27.15 -33.25
N TYR A 471 -36.43 -26.24 -34.20
CA TYR A 471 -35.39 -25.22 -34.05
C TYR A 471 -35.63 -24.29 -32.84
N THR A 472 -36.83 -23.72 -32.69
CA THR A 472 -37.19 -22.87 -31.53
C THR A 472 -37.35 -23.63 -30.21
N GLU A 473 -37.49 -24.96 -30.26
CA GLU A 473 -37.45 -25.82 -29.08
C GLU A 473 -35.99 -26.06 -28.65
N ILE A 474 -35.14 -26.55 -29.57
CA ILE A 474 -33.69 -26.76 -29.36
C ILE A 474 -33.02 -25.49 -28.86
N CYS A 475 -33.29 -24.33 -29.46
CA CYS A 475 -32.70 -23.06 -29.00
C CYS A 475 -33.13 -22.69 -27.57
N SER A 476 -34.37 -23.00 -27.16
CA SER A 476 -34.82 -22.73 -25.79
C SER A 476 -34.22 -23.71 -24.77
N LEU A 477 -34.11 -25.00 -25.12
CA LEU A 477 -33.41 -26.00 -24.31
C LEU A 477 -31.92 -25.66 -24.18
N ALA A 478 -31.26 -25.24 -25.27
CA ALA A 478 -29.87 -24.83 -25.26
C ALA A 478 -29.63 -23.57 -24.39
N ALA A 479 -30.56 -22.60 -24.40
CA ALA A 479 -30.51 -21.45 -23.50
C ALA A 479 -30.70 -21.85 -22.03
N GLN A 480 -31.63 -22.76 -21.74
CA GLN A 480 -31.84 -23.29 -20.38
C GLN A 480 -30.62 -24.07 -19.87
N HIS A 481 -30.05 -24.96 -20.69
CA HIS A 481 -28.84 -25.69 -20.36
C HIS A 481 -27.63 -24.75 -20.18
N PHE A 482 -27.48 -23.71 -21.02
CA PHE A 482 -26.42 -22.71 -20.86
C PHE A 482 -26.56 -21.93 -19.54
N ALA A 483 -27.78 -21.53 -19.18
CA ALA A 483 -28.05 -20.88 -17.90
C ALA A 483 -27.72 -21.78 -16.70
N ARG A 484 -28.03 -23.08 -16.78
CA ARG A 484 -27.72 -24.08 -15.73
C ARG A 484 -26.22 -24.41 -15.64
N ILE A 485 -25.51 -24.48 -16.76
CA ILE A 485 -24.04 -24.58 -16.79
C ILE A 485 -23.42 -23.39 -16.05
N ARG A 486 -23.87 -22.17 -16.38
CA ARG A 486 -23.40 -20.92 -15.76
C ARG A 486 -23.66 -20.90 -14.25
N GLU A 487 -24.87 -21.20 -13.81
CA GLU A 487 -25.26 -21.25 -12.39
C GLU A 487 -24.34 -22.21 -11.60
N VAL A 488 -24.18 -23.44 -12.09
CA VAL A 488 -23.32 -24.45 -11.45
C VAL A 488 -21.86 -24.00 -11.42
N LEU A 489 -21.37 -23.37 -12.49
CA LEU A 489 -19.99 -22.90 -12.59
C LEU A 489 -19.72 -21.72 -11.62
N VAL A 490 -20.55 -20.68 -11.65
CA VAL A 490 -20.36 -19.43 -10.91
C VAL A 490 -20.56 -19.61 -9.40
N GLU A 491 -21.64 -20.27 -8.99
CA GLU A 491 -22.00 -20.42 -7.58
C GLU A 491 -21.25 -21.57 -6.89
N ARG A 492 -21.09 -22.72 -7.57
CA ARG A 492 -20.67 -23.98 -6.90
C ARG A 492 -19.18 -24.30 -7.02
N SER A 493 -18.45 -23.69 -7.97
CA SER A 493 -17.03 -23.99 -8.19
C SER A 493 -16.12 -22.78 -8.34
N VAL A 494 -16.45 -21.81 -9.21
CA VAL A 494 -15.55 -20.67 -9.48
C VAL A 494 -15.37 -19.78 -8.26
N THR A 495 -16.44 -19.49 -7.50
CA THR A 495 -16.34 -18.72 -6.25
C THR A 495 -15.40 -19.38 -5.23
N SER A 496 -15.57 -20.67 -4.95
CA SER A 496 -14.78 -21.39 -3.95
C SER A 496 -13.35 -21.66 -4.41
N THR A 497 -13.13 -21.99 -5.68
CA THR A 497 -11.79 -22.22 -6.25
C THR A 497 -10.98 -20.94 -6.37
N LEU A 498 -11.59 -19.78 -6.70
CA LEU A 498 -10.85 -18.51 -6.73
C LEU A 498 -10.53 -18.00 -5.32
N ASN A 499 -11.47 -18.08 -4.36
CA ASN A 499 -11.19 -17.66 -2.99
C ASN A 499 -10.10 -18.52 -2.33
N SER A 500 -10.11 -19.85 -2.52
CA SER A 500 -9.05 -20.73 -1.99
C SER A 500 -7.75 -20.65 -2.81
N GLY A 501 -7.82 -20.60 -4.14
CA GLY A 501 -6.66 -20.57 -5.03
C GLY A 501 -5.81 -19.31 -4.94
N PHE A 502 -6.42 -18.15 -4.62
CA PHE A 502 -5.69 -16.90 -4.42
C PHE A 502 -5.42 -16.58 -2.94
N LEU A 503 -6.44 -16.62 -2.07
CA LEU A 503 -6.31 -16.06 -0.71
C LEU A 503 -5.55 -16.99 0.24
N THR A 504 -5.70 -18.31 0.13
CA THR A 504 -5.00 -19.27 1.01
C THR A 504 -3.48 -19.24 0.78
N PRO A 505 -2.94 -19.27 -0.46
CA PRO A 505 -1.50 -19.08 -0.66
C PRO A 505 -1.00 -17.72 -0.17
N CYS A 506 -1.75 -16.64 -0.38
CA CYS A 506 -1.36 -15.30 0.08
C CYS A 506 -1.32 -15.15 1.60
N ARG A 507 -2.10 -15.94 2.35
CA ARG A 507 -2.05 -16.01 3.82
C ARG A 507 -0.94 -16.96 4.31
N ASP A 508 -0.96 -18.21 3.85
CA ASP A 508 -0.27 -19.32 4.52
C ASP A 508 1.07 -19.70 3.88
N ARG A 509 1.22 -19.48 2.56
CA ARG A 509 2.39 -19.93 1.78
C ARG A 509 3.35 -18.80 1.40
N LEU A 510 2.86 -17.57 1.34
CA LEU A 510 3.61 -16.40 0.87
C LEU A 510 4.96 -16.21 1.58
N VAL A 511 5.03 -16.43 2.90
CA VAL A 511 6.27 -16.37 3.69
C VAL A 511 7.31 -17.40 3.21
N VAL A 512 6.85 -18.61 2.87
CA VAL A 512 7.72 -19.71 2.44
C VAL A 512 8.17 -19.53 1.00
N GLU A 513 7.26 -19.10 0.11
CA GLU A 513 7.56 -18.91 -1.31
C GLU A 513 8.50 -17.72 -1.54
N LEU A 514 8.25 -16.56 -0.91
CA LEU A 514 9.22 -15.46 -0.85
C LEU A 514 10.51 -15.87 -0.15
N GLY A 515 10.42 -16.76 0.85
CA GLY A 515 11.55 -17.31 1.57
C GLY A 515 12.51 -18.08 0.65
N LEU A 516 11.96 -18.92 -0.24
CA LEU A 516 12.72 -19.67 -1.22
C LEU A 516 13.29 -18.75 -2.31
N ASP A 517 12.45 -17.94 -2.95
CA ASP A 517 12.85 -17.09 -4.09
C ASP A 517 13.97 -16.08 -3.74
N LEU A 518 13.98 -15.55 -2.51
CA LEU A 518 14.91 -14.49 -2.10
C LEU A 518 16.13 -14.98 -1.31
N PHE A 519 16.04 -16.12 -0.60
CA PHE A 519 17.11 -16.58 0.29
C PHE A 519 17.74 -17.92 -0.10
N ALA A 520 17.17 -18.68 -1.05
CA ALA A 520 17.81 -19.88 -1.62
C ALA A 520 18.92 -19.53 -2.65
N VAL A 521 19.74 -18.51 -2.35
CA VAL A 521 20.78 -17.96 -3.23
C VAL A 521 22.12 -17.82 -2.50
N ASN A 522 23.20 -18.04 -3.26
CA ASN A 522 24.58 -17.84 -2.81
C ASN A 522 24.80 -16.43 -2.25
N ASP A 523 25.72 -16.31 -1.30
CA ASP A 523 26.07 -15.08 -0.57
C ASP A 523 26.38 -13.91 -1.51
N GLU A 524 27.08 -14.16 -2.61
CA GLU A 524 27.38 -13.16 -3.66
C GLU A 524 26.09 -12.55 -4.25
N LYS A 525 25.20 -13.41 -4.77
CA LYS A 525 23.90 -13.01 -5.34
C LYS A 525 22.95 -12.41 -4.30
N PHE A 526 23.10 -12.81 -3.05
CA PHE A 526 22.37 -12.20 -1.95
C PHE A 526 22.85 -10.76 -1.74
N MET A 527 24.16 -10.53 -1.66
CA MET A 527 24.75 -9.21 -1.43
C MET A 527 24.48 -8.22 -2.57
N ASP A 528 24.41 -8.68 -3.82
CA ASP A 528 24.01 -7.87 -4.99
C ASP A 528 22.68 -7.13 -4.78
N MET A 529 21.73 -7.70 -4.02
CA MET A 529 20.46 -7.04 -3.70
C MET A 529 20.60 -5.87 -2.72
N PHE A 530 21.61 -5.88 -1.85
CA PHE A 530 21.76 -4.90 -0.77
C PHE A 530 22.77 -3.81 -1.11
N VAL A 531 23.89 -4.17 -1.73
CA VAL A 531 24.99 -3.22 -1.94
C VAL A 531 25.74 -3.49 -3.25
N SER A 532 25.70 -2.52 -4.16
CA SER A 532 26.73 -2.42 -5.22
C SER A 532 28.10 -2.22 -4.56
N PRO A 533 29.16 -2.95 -4.95
CA PRO A 533 30.48 -2.87 -4.30
C PRO A 533 31.02 -1.44 -4.13
N ALA A 534 30.81 -0.57 -5.13
CA ALA A 534 31.21 0.85 -5.08
C ALA A 534 30.55 1.65 -3.94
N ALA A 535 29.36 1.24 -3.46
CA ALA A 535 28.69 1.91 -2.35
C ALA A 535 29.33 1.58 -0.98
N ILE A 536 29.95 0.39 -0.83
CA ILE A 536 30.79 0.09 0.36
C ILE A 536 32.03 0.98 0.35
N GLU A 537 32.70 1.13 -0.80
CA GLU A 537 33.88 1.98 -0.95
C GLU A 537 33.55 3.45 -0.60
N VAL A 538 32.42 3.97 -1.09
CA VAL A 538 31.94 5.32 -0.75
C VAL A 538 31.64 5.47 0.74
N LEU A 539 31.03 4.48 1.39
CA LEU A 539 30.79 4.50 2.85
C LEU A 539 32.11 4.46 3.65
N GLN A 540 33.06 3.62 3.25
CA GLN A 540 34.39 3.53 3.88
C GLN A 540 35.19 4.84 3.72
N HIS A 541 35.19 5.43 2.51
CA HIS A 541 35.81 6.74 2.27
C HIS A 541 35.14 7.84 3.09
N LYS A 542 33.81 7.88 3.18
CA LYS A 542 33.09 8.83 4.05
C LYS A 542 33.45 8.65 5.52
N ARG A 543 33.55 7.40 6.02
CA ARG A 543 34.03 7.12 7.38
C ARG A 543 35.44 7.66 7.59
N GLN A 544 36.38 7.39 6.68
CA GLN A 544 37.76 7.87 6.79
C GLN A 544 37.83 9.41 6.81
N SER A 545 37.02 10.08 6.00
CA SER A 545 36.89 11.55 6.02
C SER A 545 36.35 12.07 7.35
N LEU A 546 35.32 11.45 7.94
CA LEU A 546 34.80 11.84 9.26
C LEU A 546 35.78 11.51 10.38
N GLN A 547 36.50 10.39 10.33
CA GLN A 547 37.51 10.03 11.32
C GLN A 547 38.71 11.01 11.30
N ASN A 548 39.09 11.51 10.13
CA ASN A 548 40.10 12.57 10.02
C ASN A 548 39.58 13.89 10.62
N ARG A 549 38.33 14.28 10.33
CA ARG A 549 37.67 15.45 10.94
C ARG A 549 37.55 15.34 12.46
N GLN A 550 37.20 14.16 12.96
CA GLN A 550 37.13 13.83 14.39
C GLN A 550 38.47 14.08 15.08
N LYS A 551 39.58 13.54 14.53
CA LYS A 551 40.94 13.73 15.06
C LYS A 551 41.34 15.19 15.12
N VAL A 552 41.08 15.97 14.05
CA VAL A 552 41.37 17.41 14.01
C VAL A 552 40.57 18.17 15.07
N LEU A 553 39.25 17.95 15.16
CA LEU A 553 38.40 18.60 16.16
C LEU A 553 38.81 18.23 17.61
N GLN A 554 39.20 16.98 17.85
CA GLN A 554 39.71 16.54 19.14
C GLN A 554 41.06 17.20 19.49
N SER A 555 41.97 17.39 18.52
CA SER A 555 43.22 18.14 18.73
C SER A 555 42.93 19.60 19.09
N CYS A 556 42.12 20.29 18.30
CA CYS A 556 41.73 21.67 18.58
C CYS A 556 41.02 21.82 19.93
N LEU A 557 40.21 20.84 20.34
CA LEU A 557 39.56 20.80 21.64
C LEU A 557 40.56 20.59 22.80
N THR A 558 41.58 19.74 22.66
CA THR A 558 42.61 19.57 23.70
C THR A 558 43.54 20.79 23.79
N GLU A 559 43.93 21.35 22.66
CA GLU A 559 44.69 22.60 22.56
C GLU A 559 43.94 23.77 23.21
N PHE A 560 42.67 23.99 22.85
CA PHE A 560 41.86 25.06 23.43
C PHE A 560 41.60 24.83 24.93
N LYS A 561 41.40 23.58 25.39
CA LYS A 561 41.30 23.27 26.83
C LYS A 561 42.61 23.54 27.57
N ASN A 562 43.76 23.36 26.95
CA ASN A 562 45.05 23.69 27.57
C ASN A 562 45.26 25.21 27.63
N VAL A 563 44.96 25.94 26.56
CA VAL A 563 45.01 27.42 26.55
C VAL A 563 44.04 28.01 27.58
N ALA A 564 42.79 27.54 27.63
CA ALA A 564 41.78 28.02 28.57
C ALA A 564 42.13 27.76 30.06
N ARG A 565 42.97 26.76 30.36
CA ARG A 565 43.52 26.53 31.72
C ARG A 565 44.69 27.44 32.07
N SER A 566 45.36 28.03 31.07
CA SER A 566 46.53 28.89 31.26
C SER A 566 46.21 30.40 31.38
N LEU A 567 44.93 30.77 31.24
CA LEU A 567 44.45 32.16 31.19
C LEU A 567 43.96 32.68 32.53
#